data_AF-A0A7Y2JNN3-F1
#
_entry.id   AF-A0A7Y2JNN3-F1
#
_cell.length_a   1.000
_cell.length_b   1.000
_cell.length_c   1.000
_cell.angle_alpha   90.00
_cell.angle_beta   90.00
_cell.angle_gamma   90.00
#
_symmetry.space_group_name_H-M   'P 1'
#
loop_
_entity.id
_entity.type
_entity.pdbx_description
1 polymer ?
#
loop_
_entity_poly.entity_id
_entity_poly.type
_entity_poly.pdbx_seq_one_letter_code
_entity_poly.pdbx_strand_id
1 'polypeptide(L)'
;IIPKLEAFIDRHGAIRILEVIERFDGFDPSTILDGMKFDLKHLSDVTHAAVVSDIPWVSFMTSAFATVMPLTMRVFTMDQMDAARSWIEAPD
;
A
#
# COMPACT_ATOMS: atom_id res chain seq x y z
N ILE A 1 0.55 -3.40 -14.00
CA ILE A 1 0.85 -3.93 -12.65
C ILE A 1 -0.29 -4.83 -12.18
N ILE A 2 -1.54 -4.34 -12.28
CA ILE A 2 -2.78 -5.04 -11.95
C ILE A 2 -2.81 -6.56 -12.27
N PRO A 3 -2.62 -7.05 -13.51
CA PRO A 3 -2.77 -8.49 -13.78
C PRO A 3 -1.73 -9.38 -13.10
N LYS A 4 -0.54 -8.83 -12.81
CA LYS A 4 0.53 -9.58 -12.11
C LYS A 4 0.24 -9.67 -10.62
N LEU A 5 -0.38 -8.63 -10.05
CA LEU A 5 -0.78 -8.60 -8.65
C LEU A 5 -1.94 -9.58 -8.42
N GLU A 6 -2.94 -9.59 -9.29
CA GLU A 6 -4.06 -10.55 -9.23
C GLU A 6 -3.56 -11.99 -9.28
N ALA A 7 -2.69 -12.32 -10.25
CA ALA A 7 -2.11 -13.67 -10.34
C ALA A 7 -1.25 -14.08 -9.13
N PHE A 8 -0.67 -13.10 -8.42
CA PHE A 8 0.10 -13.34 -7.21
C PHE A 8 -0.83 -13.61 -6.02
N ILE A 9 -1.89 -12.81 -5.86
CA ILE A 9 -2.94 -13.01 -4.87
C ILE A 9 -3.61 -14.37 -5.08
N ASP A 10 -4.02 -14.70 -6.31
CA ASP A 10 -4.65 -16.00 -6.63
C ASP A 10 -3.78 -17.20 -6.24
N ARG A 11 -2.45 -17.04 -6.30
CA ARG A 11 -1.49 -18.08 -5.96
C ARG A 11 -1.19 -18.18 -4.46
N HIS A 12 -1.15 -17.06 -3.77
CA HIS A 12 -0.64 -16.96 -2.40
C HIS A 12 -1.71 -16.66 -1.35
N GLY A 13 -2.94 -16.37 -1.77
CA GLY A 13 -4.02 -15.91 -0.91
C GLY A 13 -3.78 -14.47 -0.48
N ALA A 14 -4.05 -14.18 0.79
CA ALA A 14 -3.85 -12.84 1.34
C ALA A 14 -2.37 -12.47 1.38
N ILE A 15 -2.06 -11.23 1.00
CA ILE A 15 -0.70 -10.74 0.81
C ILE A 15 -0.37 -9.59 1.76
N ARG A 16 0.90 -9.19 1.77
CA ARG A 16 1.43 -8.03 2.46
C ARG A 16 2.19 -7.17 1.46
N ILE A 17 2.09 -5.85 1.57
CA ILE A 17 2.64 -4.91 0.60
C ILE A 17 3.60 -3.95 1.28
N LEU A 18 4.76 -3.74 0.64
CA LEU A 18 5.68 -2.64 0.94
C LEU A 18 5.66 -1.69 -0.26
N GLU A 19 5.10 -0.51 -0.07
CA GLU A 19 5.02 0.55 -1.07
C GLU A 19 6.08 1.60 -0.77
N VAL A 20 6.85 2.00 -1.79
CA VAL A 20 7.89 3.02 -1.67
C VAL A 20 7.57 4.15 -2.64
N ILE A 21 7.36 5.36 -2.10
CA ILE A 21 6.95 6.54 -2.87
C ILE A 21 8.01 7.62 -2.69
N GLU A 22 8.99 7.63 -3.60
CA GLU A 22 10.10 8.60 -3.61
C GLU A 22 9.70 9.93 -4.25
N ARG A 23 8.83 9.86 -5.27
CA ARG A 23 8.28 10.99 -5.99
C ARG A 23 6.87 10.65 -6.41
N PHE A 24 6.02 11.66 -6.42
CA PHE A 24 4.66 11.54 -6.85
C PHE A 24 4.29 12.75 -7.69
N ASP A 25 4.17 12.54 -9.00
CA ASP A 25 3.94 13.60 -9.98
C ASP A 25 2.44 13.91 -10.18
N GLY A 26 1.57 13.29 -9.37
CA GLY A 26 0.12 13.42 -9.48
C GLY A 26 -0.55 12.13 -9.92
N PHE A 27 -1.88 12.11 -9.81
CA PHE A 27 -2.71 11.10 -10.47
C PHE A 27 -3.25 11.70 -11.76
N ASP A 28 -3.25 10.93 -12.86
CA ASP A 28 -4.08 11.28 -14.01
C ASP A 28 -5.55 11.09 -13.58
N PRO A 29 -6.36 12.16 -13.53
CA PRO A 29 -7.75 12.08 -13.06
C PRO A 29 -8.61 11.07 -13.83
N SER A 30 -8.26 10.80 -15.09
CA SER A 30 -8.95 9.82 -15.93
C SER A 30 -8.71 8.37 -15.49
N THR A 31 -7.65 8.11 -14.71
CA THR A 31 -7.26 6.77 -14.21
C THR A 31 -7.54 6.56 -12.72
N ILE A 32 -7.89 7.61 -11.97
CA ILE A 32 -8.20 7.52 -10.53
C ILE A 32 -9.36 6.56 -10.28
N LEU A 33 -10.44 6.66 -11.06
CA LEU A 33 -11.65 5.86 -10.82
C LEU A 33 -11.41 4.37 -11.04
N ASP A 34 -10.59 4.02 -12.04
CA ASP A 34 -10.24 2.62 -12.33
C ASP A 34 -9.25 2.07 -11.30
N GLY A 35 -8.30 2.89 -10.84
CA GLY A 35 -7.41 2.56 -9.71
C GLY A 35 -8.19 2.32 -8.42
N MET A 36 -9.10 3.24 -8.05
CA MET A 36 -9.93 3.10 -6.86
C MET A 36 -10.83 1.86 -6.87
N LYS A 37 -11.42 1.49 -8.01
CA LYS A 37 -12.23 0.27 -8.13
C LYS A 37 -11.38 -0.99 -7.97
N PHE A 38 -10.17 -0.99 -8.51
CA PHE A 38 -9.22 -2.07 -8.32
C PHE A 38 -8.83 -2.19 -6.84
N ASP A 39 -8.44 -1.08 -6.22
CA ASP A 39 -8.09 -1.03 -4.81
C ASP A 39 -9.26 -1.54 -3.96
N LEU A 40 -10.49 -1.04 -4.14
CA LEU A 40 -11.68 -1.50 -3.41
C LEU A 40 -11.99 -2.99 -3.58
N LYS A 41 -11.66 -3.59 -4.73
CA LYS A 41 -11.92 -5.02 -4.99
C LYS A 41 -10.89 -5.93 -4.33
N HIS A 42 -9.63 -5.49 -4.26
CA HIS A 42 -8.50 -6.31 -3.79
C HIS A 42 -7.99 -5.90 -2.41
N LEU A 43 -8.54 -4.83 -1.82
CA LEU A 43 -8.23 -4.38 -0.46
C LEU A 43 -8.50 -5.47 0.59
N SER A 44 -9.45 -6.39 0.35
CA SER A 44 -9.69 -7.54 1.23
C SER A 44 -8.59 -8.61 1.18
N ASP A 45 -7.78 -8.62 0.13
CA ASP A 45 -6.72 -9.59 -0.08
C ASP A 45 -5.37 -9.10 0.46
N VAL A 46 -5.32 -7.89 1.03
CA VAL A 46 -4.14 -7.30 1.65
C VAL A 46 -4.33 -7.23 3.15
N THR A 47 -3.48 -7.93 3.89
CA THR A 47 -3.53 -7.93 5.37
C THR A 47 -2.74 -6.78 5.98
N HIS A 48 -1.60 -6.45 5.36
CA HIS A 48 -0.67 -5.44 5.85
C HIS A 48 -0.13 -4.58 4.71
N ALA A 49 0.00 -3.28 4.95
CA ALA A 49 0.69 -2.36 4.05
C ALA A 49 1.67 -1.45 4.81
N ALA A 50 2.93 -1.52 4.43
CA ALA A 50 3.96 -0.58 4.83
C ALA A 50 4.15 0.45 3.71
N VAL A 51 4.01 1.74 4.01
CA VAL A 51 4.22 2.82 3.06
C VAL A 51 5.44 3.61 3.47
N VAL A 52 6.42 3.71 2.58
CA VAL A 52 7.68 4.43 2.80
C VAL A 52 7.71 5.68 1.94
N SER A 53 7.69 6.86 2.56
CA SER A 53 7.73 8.13 1.84
C SER A 53 8.12 9.31 2.75
N ASP A 54 8.87 10.26 2.19
CA ASP A 54 9.15 11.56 2.83
C ASP A 54 8.19 12.66 2.36
N ILE A 55 7.18 12.32 1.56
CA ILE A 55 6.22 13.28 1.01
C ILE A 55 5.11 13.53 2.06
N PRO A 56 4.96 14.74 2.62
CA PRO A 56 4.07 14.95 3.77
C PRO A 56 2.60 14.61 3.53
N TRP A 57 2.08 14.91 2.34
CA TRP A 57 0.67 14.62 2.02
C TRP A 57 0.41 13.12 1.83
N VAL A 58 1.41 12.33 1.41
CA VAL A 58 1.31 10.87 1.34
C VAL A 58 1.13 10.32 2.74
N SER A 59 2.01 10.68 3.67
CA SER A 59 1.94 10.22 5.06
C SER A 59 0.61 10.60 5.72
N PHE A 60 0.09 11.80 5.45
CA PHE A 60 -1.21 12.25 5.94
C PHE A 60 -2.36 11.40 5.40
N MET A 61 -2.42 11.20 4.07
CA MET A 61 -3.46 10.39 3.43
C MET A 61 -3.42 8.94 3.90
N THR A 62 -2.24 8.31 3.92
CA THR A 62 -2.07 6.94 4.41
C THR A 62 -2.53 6.79 5.85
N SER A 63 -2.17 7.73 6.73
CA SER A 63 -2.61 7.70 8.14
C SER A 63 -4.13 7.85 8.28
N ALA A 64 -4.76 8.68 7.43
CA ALA A 64 -6.21 8.82 7.40
C ALA A 64 -6.90 7.53 6.94
N PHE A 65 -6.36 6.87 5.92
CA PHE A 65 -6.90 5.61 5.40
C PHE A 65 -6.70 4.42 6.35
N ALA A 66 -5.64 4.40 7.15
CA ALA A 66 -5.34 3.31 8.09
C ALA A 66 -6.47 3.04 9.12
N THR A 67 -7.32 4.03 9.39
CA THR A 67 -8.46 3.87 10.32
C THR A 67 -9.72 3.32 9.62
N VAL A 68 -9.80 3.47 8.30
CA VAL A 68 -10.99 3.12 7.49
C VAL A 68 -10.81 1.79 6.77
N MET A 69 -9.58 1.47 6.38
CA MET A 69 -9.27 0.26 5.64
C MET A 69 -9.27 -0.98 6.56
N PRO A 70 -9.76 -2.14 6.09
CA PRO A 70 -9.76 -3.39 6.86
C PRO A 70 -8.38 -4.08 6.86
N LEU A 71 -7.29 -3.30 6.90
CA LEU A 71 -5.93 -3.81 6.82
C LEU A 71 -5.00 -3.03 7.76
N THR A 72 -3.95 -3.69 8.25
CA THR A 72 -2.98 -3.07 9.15
C THR A 72 -1.99 -2.22 8.35
N MET A 73 -2.02 -0.91 8.56
CA MET A 73 -1.18 0.05 7.84
C MET A 73 -0.16 0.73 8.73
N ARG A 74 1.04 0.97 8.16
CA ARG A 74 2.08 1.77 8.82
C ARG A 74 2.86 2.61 7.82
N VAL A 75 3.13 3.86 8.20
CA VAL A 75 3.98 4.78 7.43
C VAL A 75 5.39 4.81 8.02
N PHE A 76 6.38 4.89 7.14
CA PHE A 76 7.80 5.02 7.43
C PHE A 76 8.38 6.15 6.56
N THR A 77 9.42 6.81 7.04
CA THR A 77 10.23 7.74 6.24
C THR A 77 11.28 6.97 5.41
N MET A 78 11.88 7.59 4.41
CA MET A 78 12.82 6.91 3.50
C MET A 78 14.06 6.36 4.24
N ASP A 79 14.51 7.03 5.29
CA ASP A 79 15.59 6.57 6.17
C ASP A 79 15.21 5.38 7.07
N GLN A 80 13.93 5.00 7.10
CA GLN A 80 13.39 3.88 7.86
C GLN A 80 13.07 2.65 6.99
N MET A 81 13.61 2.58 5.76
CA MET A 81 13.36 1.47 4.82
C MET A 81 13.58 0.08 5.44
N ASP A 82 14.65 -0.10 6.21
CA ASP A 82 14.97 -1.39 6.84
C ASP A 82 13.96 -1.75 7.94
N ALA A 83 13.46 -0.75 8.66
CA ALA A 83 12.40 -0.94 9.64
C ALA A 83 11.07 -1.32 8.96
N ALA A 84 10.76 -0.70 7.81
CA ALA A 84 9.58 -1.03 7.02
C ALA A 84 9.61 -2.49 6.51
N ARG A 85 10.76 -2.93 5.99
CA ARG A 85 10.98 -4.34 5.60
C ARG A 85 10.82 -5.30 6.76
N SER A 86 11.49 -5.01 7.87
CA SER A 86 11.43 -5.87 9.06
C SER A 86 10.00 -6.00 9.59
N TRP A 87 9.24 -4.90 9.54
CA TRP A 87 7.86 -4.87 10.01
C TRP A 87 6.91 -5.66 9.09
N ILE A 88 7.03 -5.52 7.77
CA ILE A 88 6.11 -6.20 6.83
C ILE A 88 6.33 -7.72 6.80
N GLU A 89 7.57 -8.18 7.05
CA GLU A 89 7.95 -9.59 7.09
C GLU A 89 7.70 -10.26 8.46
N ALA A 90 7.50 -9.49 9.52
CA ALA A 90 7.31 -10.04 10.87
C ALA A 90 6.03 -10.88 10.96
N PRO A 91 6.06 -12.09 11.55
CA PRO A 91 4.85 -12.87 11.78
C PRO A 91 3.86 -12.11 12.69
N ASP A 92 2.56 -12.39 12.51
CA ASP A 92 1.49 -11.82 13.34
C ASP A 92 1.56 -12.28 14.81
#